data_AF-A0A2V6UBN3-F1
#
_entry.id   AF-A0A2V6UBN3-F1
#
_cell.length_a   1.000
_cell.length_b   1.000
_cell.length_c   1.000
_cell.angle_alpha   90.00
_cell.angle_beta   90.00
_cell.angle_gamma   90.00
#
_symmetry.space_group_name_H-M   'P 1'
#
loop_
_entity.id
_entity.type
_entity.pdbx_description
1 polymer ?
#
loop_
_entity_poly.entity_id
_entity_poly.type
_entity_poly.pdbx_seq_one_letter_code
_entity_poly.pdbx_strand_id
1 'polypeptide(L)'
;MVPEFDLRTFPIDSILRQAVSLDVDRAKDAWSVLATMAGHDRPEAGIFLLGLMRLHEGDLTRMAILVRAVASFPSSAAAEVLKAEFYRVPSSPATRTYLNEVLRALTLLPEPLSHQALTALANDQTLSVKWRHRFEEAAWQLDG
;
A
#
# COMPACT_ATOMS: atom_id res chain seq x y z
N MET A 1 33.60 12.01 9.10
CA MET A 1 32.41 12.53 8.41
C MET A 1 31.84 11.37 7.61
N VAL A 2 30.80 10.72 8.13
CA VAL A 2 30.10 9.66 7.39
C VAL A 2 29.32 10.39 6.28
N PRO A 3 29.46 10.02 5.00
CA PRO A 3 28.62 10.61 3.97
C PRO A 3 27.15 10.37 4.35
N GLU A 4 26.40 11.45 4.45
CA GLU A 4 24.96 11.42 4.72
C GLU A 4 24.28 10.58 3.62
N PHE A 5 23.55 9.55 4.01
CA PHE A 5 22.90 8.64 3.08
C PHE A 5 21.66 9.33 2.50
N ASP A 6 21.76 9.80 1.26
CA ASP A 6 20.67 10.46 0.54
C ASP A 6 19.95 9.49 -0.41
N LEU A 7 18.70 9.16 -0.07
CA LEU A 7 17.83 8.30 -0.87
C LEU A 7 17.42 8.92 -2.21
N ARG A 8 17.54 10.25 -2.35
CA ARG A 8 17.19 10.94 -3.60
C ARG A 8 18.20 10.67 -4.71
N THR A 9 19.45 10.38 -4.34
CA THR A 9 20.57 10.16 -5.26
C THR A 9 21.03 8.70 -5.31
N PHE A 10 20.50 7.83 -4.45
CA PHE A 10 20.87 6.42 -4.42
C PHE A 10 20.42 5.67 -5.70
N PRO A 11 21.30 4.84 -6.33
CA PRO A 11 20.95 4.06 -7.52
C PRO A 11 19.81 3.07 -7.26
N ILE A 12 18.77 3.11 -8.10
CA ILE A 12 17.59 2.28 -7.90
C ILE A 12 17.70 0.89 -8.55
N ASP A 13 18.52 0.72 -9.60
CA ASP A 13 18.55 -0.50 -10.43
C ASP A 13 18.87 -1.79 -9.68
N SER A 14 19.75 -1.72 -8.67
CA SER A 14 20.06 -2.87 -7.83
C SER A 14 18.88 -3.25 -6.94
N ILE A 15 18.17 -2.26 -6.42
CA ILE A 15 16.95 -2.44 -5.61
C ILE A 15 15.82 -3.01 -6.45
N LEU A 16 15.61 -2.51 -7.67
CA LEU A 16 14.59 -3.06 -8.58
C LEU A 16 14.84 -4.53 -8.89
N ARG A 17 16.10 -4.90 -9.17
CA ARG A 17 16.49 -6.31 -9.40
C ARG A 17 16.27 -7.18 -8.17
N GLN A 18 16.57 -6.66 -6.98
CA GLN A 18 16.33 -7.38 -5.74
C GLN A 18 14.82 -7.55 -5.44
N ALA A 19 14.01 -6.54 -5.76
CA ALA A 19 12.58 -6.53 -5.51
C ALA A 19 11.78 -7.56 -6.33
N VAL A 20 12.32 -8.04 -7.46
CA VAL A 20 11.73 -9.12 -8.27
C VAL A 20 12.31 -10.51 -7.96
N SER A 21 13.13 -10.62 -6.91
CA SER A 21 13.71 -11.88 -6.47
C SER A 21 12.65 -12.90 -6.05
N LEU A 22 12.90 -14.19 -6.35
CA LEU A 22 12.08 -15.30 -5.86
C LEU A 22 12.20 -15.49 -4.34
N ASP A 23 13.38 -15.17 -3.80
CA ASP A 23 13.64 -15.13 -2.35
C ASP A 23 12.82 -14.00 -1.70
N VAL A 24 11.86 -14.41 -0.86
CA VAL A 24 10.90 -13.51 -0.18
C VAL A 24 11.61 -12.53 0.74
N ASP A 25 12.62 -12.98 1.48
CA ASP A 25 13.30 -12.14 2.47
C ASP A 25 14.10 -11.07 1.76
N ARG A 26 14.82 -11.44 0.69
CA ARG A 26 15.51 -10.46 -0.16
C ARG A 26 14.55 -9.48 -0.82
N ALA A 27 13.42 -9.97 -1.35
CA ALA A 27 12.44 -9.12 -2.01
C ALA A 27 11.81 -8.12 -1.02
N LYS A 28 11.47 -8.58 0.18
CA LYS A 28 10.89 -7.77 1.27
C LYS A 28 11.78 -6.59 1.68
N ASP A 29 13.08 -6.81 1.82
CA ASP A 29 14.02 -5.75 2.16
C ASP A 29 14.05 -4.68 1.06
N ALA A 30 14.07 -5.10 -0.21
CA ALA A 30 14.01 -4.18 -1.33
C ALA A 30 12.68 -3.40 -1.39
N TRP A 31 11.54 -4.05 -1.11
CA TRP A 31 10.24 -3.35 -1.05
C TRP A 31 10.22 -2.29 0.05
N SER A 32 10.88 -2.56 1.18
CA SER A 32 11.01 -1.59 2.28
C SER A 32 11.86 -0.39 1.88
N VAL A 33 12.96 -0.61 1.16
CA VAL A 33 13.79 0.47 0.59
C VAL A 33 13.01 1.28 -0.44
N LEU A 34 12.27 0.63 -1.34
CA LEU A 34 11.43 1.30 -2.33
C LEU A 34 10.32 2.14 -1.68
N ALA A 35 9.72 1.65 -0.59
CA ALA A 35 8.72 2.41 0.16
C ALA A 35 9.32 3.71 0.71
N THR A 36 10.50 3.62 1.31
CA THR A 36 11.21 4.81 1.82
C THR A 36 11.56 5.77 0.70
N MET A 37 12.04 5.27 -0.45
CA MET A 37 12.30 6.10 -1.64
C MET A 37 11.02 6.80 -2.12
N ALA A 38 9.91 6.08 -2.24
CA ALA A 38 8.64 6.61 -2.69
C ALA A 38 8.13 7.76 -1.80
N GLY A 39 8.41 7.71 -0.50
CA GLY A 39 8.12 8.78 0.45
C GLY A 39 9.11 9.96 0.44
N HIS A 40 10.23 9.86 -0.28
CA HIS A 40 11.29 10.88 -0.36
C HIS A 40 11.51 11.35 -1.81
N ASP A 41 10.45 11.82 -2.46
CA ASP A 41 10.48 12.44 -3.80
C ASP A 41 11.02 11.53 -4.93
N ARG A 42 10.91 10.20 -4.79
CA ARG A 42 11.26 9.21 -5.83
C ARG A 42 10.01 8.46 -6.33
N PRO A 43 9.14 9.10 -7.13
CA PRO A 43 7.86 8.51 -7.54
C PRO A 43 8.01 7.24 -8.37
N GLU A 44 9.13 7.03 -9.05
CA GLU A 44 9.41 5.80 -9.80
C GLU A 44 9.46 4.56 -8.90
N ALA A 45 9.91 4.71 -7.64
CA ALA A 45 9.89 3.62 -6.67
C ALA A 45 8.45 3.24 -6.28
N GLY A 46 7.59 4.25 -6.11
CA GLY A 46 6.16 4.07 -5.87
C GLY A 46 5.46 3.38 -7.04
N ILE A 47 5.73 3.82 -8.28
CA ILE A 47 5.21 3.17 -9.51
C ILE A 47 5.63 1.70 -9.57
N PHE A 48 6.89 1.41 -9.22
CA PHE A 48 7.38 0.03 -9.20
C PHE A 48 6.67 -0.84 -8.16
N LEU A 49 6.40 -0.31 -6.97
CA LEU A 49 5.62 -1.00 -5.92
C LEU A 49 4.20 -1.33 -6.38
N LEU A 50 3.54 -0.42 -7.10
CA LEU A 50 2.22 -0.69 -7.71
C LEU A 50 2.31 -1.83 -8.74
N GLY A 51 3.36 -1.86 -9.56
CA GLY A 51 3.62 -2.97 -10.49
C GLY A 51 3.84 -4.31 -9.77
N LEU A 52 4.56 -4.31 -8.65
CA LEU A 52 4.79 -5.50 -7.83
C LEU A 52 3.51 -6.05 -7.20
N MET A 53 2.58 -5.18 -6.77
CA MET A 53 1.26 -5.64 -6.31
C MET A 53 0.54 -6.44 -7.40
N ARG A 54 0.59 -5.96 -8.65
CA ARG A 54 -0.02 -6.68 -9.77
C ARG A 54 0.68 -8.01 -10.05
N LEU A 55 2.01 -8.05 -9.95
CA LEU A 55 2.80 -9.28 -10.13
C LEU A 55 2.49 -10.34 -9.08
N HIS A 56 2.20 -9.93 -7.84
CA HIS A 56 2.03 -10.82 -6.69
C HIS A 56 0.58 -10.98 -6.22
N GLU A 57 -0.41 -10.59 -7.01
CA GLU A 57 -1.82 -10.53 -6.59
C GLU A 57 -2.42 -11.85 -6.06
N GLY A 58 -1.85 -12.99 -6.47
CA GLY A 58 -2.25 -14.32 -6.02
C GLY A 58 -1.63 -14.78 -4.70
N ASP A 59 -0.63 -14.06 -4.18
CA ASP A 59 0.07 -14.38 -2.93
C ASP A 59 -0.27 -13.33 -1.86
N LEU A 60 -1.28 -13.61 -1.04
CA LEU A 60 -1.74 -12.67 -0.02
C LEU A 60 -0.70 -12.38 1.07
N THR A 61 0.28 -13.27 1.27
CA THR A 61 1.38 -13.04 2.21
C THR A 61 2.32 -11.96 1.68
N ARG A 62 2.70 -12.04 0.41
CA ARG A 62 3.48 -10.99 -0.27
C ARG A 62 2.68 -9.69 -0.38
N MET A 63 1.41 -9.79 -0.78
CA MET A 63 0.54 -8.62 -0.91
C MET A 63 0.42 -7.85 0.39
N ALA A 64 0.32 -8.51 1.55
CA ALA A 64 0.26 -7.81 2.84
C ALA A 64 1.50 -6.92 3.10
N ILE A 65 2.67 -7.32 2.60
CA ILE A 65 3.89 -6.52 2.72
C ILE A 65 3.87 -5.36 1.71
N LEU A 66 3.47 -5.64 0.47
CA LEU A 66 3.41 -4.64 -0.60
C LEU A 66 2.37 -3.55 -0.33
N VAL A 67 1.21 -3.91 0.23
CA VAL A 67 0.16 -2.99 0.67
C VAL A 67 0.70 -1.98 1.67
N ARG A 68 1.51 -2.42 2.65
CA ARG A 68 2.20 -1.50 3.57
C ARG A 68 3.21 -0.60 2.86
N ALA A 69 4.01 -1.17 1.96
CA ALA A 69 5.02 -0.42 1.22
C ALA A 69 4.38 0.68 0.35
N VAL A 70 3.25 0.38 -0.28
CA VAL A 70 2.49 1.30 -1.14
C VAL A 70 1.89 2.46 -0.35
N ALA A 71 1.58 2.28 0.94
CA ALA A 71 1.13 3.37 1.80
C ALA A 71 2.18 4.48 1.96
N SER A 72 3.46 4.21 1.68
CA SER A 72 4.51 5.24 1.65
C SER A 72 4.56 6.05 0.36
N PHE A 73 3.73 5.73 -0.65
CA PHE A 73 3.66 6.45 -1.91
C PHE A 73 2.45 7.40 -1.93
N PRO A 74 2.63 8.71 -1.67
CA PRO A 74 1.54 9.68 -1.51
C PRO A 74 0.89 10.03 -2.86
N SER A 75 0.13 9.11 -3.43
CA SER A 75 -0.51 9.26 -4.74
C SER A 75 -1.95 8.76 -4.75
N SER A 76 -2.77 9.35 -5.62
CA SER A 76 -4.12 8.84 -5.90
C SER A 76 -4.08 7.42 -6.47
N ALA A 77 -3.04 7.06 -7.23
CA ALA A 77 -2.85 5.71 -7.75
C ALA A 77 -2.68 4.68 -6.61
N ALA A 78 -1.93 5.01 -5.55
CA ALA A 78 -1.83 4.16 -4.36
C ALA A 78 -3.18 3.98 -3.68
N ALA A 79 -3.94 5.06 -3.49
CA ALA A 79 -5.28 5.01 -2.91
C ALA A 79 -6.24 4.12 -3.73
N GLU A 80 -6.27 4.29 -5.06
CA GLU A 80 -7.14 3.49 -5.94
C GLU A 80 -6.77 2.00 -5.95
N VAL A 81 -5.47 1.68 -5.98
CA VAL A 81 -5.02 0.27 -5.91
C VAL A 81 -5.40 -0.36 -4.57
N LEU A 82 -5.23 0.36 -3.45
CA LEU A 82 -5.65 -0.14 -2.14
C LEU A 82 -7.17 -0.31 -2.03
N LYS A 83 -7.97 0.61 -2.59
CA LYS A 83 -9.43 0.46 -2.66
C LYS A 83 -9.83 -0.77 -3.47
N ALA A 84 -9.19 -1.00 -4.62
CA ALA A 84 -9.48 -2.11 -5.52
C ALA A 84 -9.40 -3.48 -4.83
N GLU A 85 -8.56 -3.62 -3.80
CA GLU A 85 -8.40 -4.84 -3.03
C GLU A 85 -9.67 -5.28 -2.30
N PHE A 86 -10.53 -4.35 -1.88
CA PHE A 86 -11.82 -4.68 -1.22
C PHE A 86 -12.85 -5.28 -2.18
N TYR A 87 -12.69 -5.07 -3.48
CA TYR A 87 -13.51 -5.68 -4.52
C TYR A 87 -12.90 -6.97 -5.05
N ARG A 88 -11.56 -7.02 -5.13
CA ARG A 88 -10.81 -8.17 -5.65
C ARG A 88 -10.81 -9.34 -4.68
N VAL A 89 -10.57 -9.08 -3.39
CA VAL A 89 -10.40 -10.12 -2.39
C VAL A 89 -11.72 -10.38 -1.66
N PRO A 90 -12.29 -11.59 -1.74
CA PRO A 90 -13.55 -11.89 -1.08
C PRO A 90 -13.41 -11.73 0.43
N SER A 91 -14.41 -11.13 1.08
CA SER A 91 -14.39 -11.01 2.53
C SER A 91 -14.77 -12.34 3.19
N SER A 92 -13.76 -13.02 3.75
CA SER A 92 -13.91 -14.31 4.43
C SER A 92 -13.04 -14.35 5.69
N PRO A 93 -13.23 -15.31 6.60
CA PRO A 93 -12.33 -15.49 7.74
C PRO A 93 -10.85 -15.61 7.33
N ALA A 94 -10.55 -16.28 6.22
CA ALA A 94 -9.19 -16.51 5.74
C ALA A 94 -8.50 -15.25 5.18
N THR A 95 -9.27 -14.32 4.62
CA THR A 95 -8.76 -13.09 3.99
C THR A 95 -8.88 -11.86 4.88
N ARG A 96 -9.53 -11.99 6.04
CA ARG A 96 -9.83 -10.87 6.93
C ARG A 96 -8.58 -10.15 7.43
N THR A 97 -7.54 -10.89 7.77
CA THR A 97 -6.25 -10.32 8.20
C THR A 97 -5.64 -9.45 7.10
N TYR A 98 -5.70 -9.93 5.85
CA TYR A 98 -5.22 -9.18 4.70
C TYR A 98 -6.04 -7.89 4.47
N LEU A 99 -7.36 -7.99 4.43
CA LEU A 99 -8.23 -6.81 4.22
C LEU A 99 -8.11 -5.77 5.36
N ASN A 100 -7.84 -6.21 6.59
CA ASN A 100 -7.51 -5.29 7.68
C ASN A 100 -6.21 -4.53 7.44
N GLU A 101 -5.23 -5.20 6.83
CA GLU A 101 -3.96 -4.55 6.47
C GLU A 101 -4.14 -3.54 5.35
N VAL A 102 -4.99 -3.84 4.36
CA VAL A 102 -5.39 -2.87 3.31
C VAL A 102 -6.06 -1.65 3.92
N LEU A 103 -7.00 -1.84 4.86
CA LEU A 103 -7.63 -0.73 5.57
C LEU A 103 -6.58 0.12 6.30
N ARG A 104 -5.65 -0.53 7.01
CA ARG A 104 -4.57 0.16 7.71
C ARG A 104 -3.68 0.95 6.74
N ALA A 105 -3.32 0.37 5.61
CA ALA A 105 -2.53 1.06 4.59
C ALA A 105 -3.24 2.29 4.03
N LEU A 106 -4.56 2.21 3.80
CA LEU A 106 -5.36 3.37 3.40
C LEU A 106 -5.28 4.50 4.43
N THR A 107 -5.34 4.18 5.74
CA THR A 107 -5.24 5.22 6.79
C THR A 107 -3.86 5.85 6.94
N LEU A 108 -2.81 5.24 6.37
CA LEU A 108 -1.44 5.74 6.43
C LEU A 108 -1.09 6.68 5.27
N LEU A 109 -1.94 6.78 4.24
CA LEU A 109 -1.77 7.77 3.19
C LEU A 109 -1.97 9.20 3.73
N PRO A 110 -1.50 10.23 3.02
CA PRO A 110 -1.82 11.61 3.34
C PRO A 110 -3.33 11.82 3.49
N GLU A 111 -3.72 12.59 4.51
CA GLU A 111 -5.12 12.79 4.93
C GLU A 111 -6.11 13.04 3.77
N PRO A 112 -5.85 13.92 2.78
CA PRO A 112 -6.80 14.12 1.69
C PRO A 112 -7.07 12.87 0.86
N LEU A 113 -6.04 12.04 0.65
CA LEU A 113 -6.14 10.79 -0.11
C LEU A 113 -6.86 9.71 0.71
N SER A 114 -6.49 9.60 2.00
CA SER A 114 -7.11 8.66 2.94
C SER A 114 -8.59 8.95 3.11
N HIS A 115 -8.95 10.20 3.40
CA HIS A 115 -10.32 10.63 3.62
C HIS A 115 -11.19 10.38 2.38
N GLN A 116 -10.74 10.85 1.22
CA GLN A 116 -11.44 10.64 -0.05
C GLN A 116 -11.67 9.15 -0.33
N ALA A 117 -10.65 8.31 -0.14
CA ALA A 117 -10.75 6.88 -0.40
C ALA A 117 -11.72 6.18 0.57
N LEU A 118 -11.64 6.49 1.86
CA LEU A 118 -12.48 5.90 2.90
C LEU A 118 -13.93 6.33 2.74
N THR A 119 -14.21 7.62 2.48
CA THR A 119 -15.56 8.12 2.21
C THR A 119 -16.16 7.47 0.96
N ALA A 120 -15.37 7.25 -0.10
CA ALA A 120 -15.85 6.55 -1.29
C ALA A 120 -16.28 5.11 -0.98
N LEU A 121 -15.46 4.36 -0.22
CA LEU A 121 -15.76 2.99 0.19
C LEU A 121 -16.95 2.90 1.17
N ALA A 122 -17.07 3.87 2.09
CA ALA A 122 -18.19 3.96 3.03
C ALA A 122 -19.55 4.10 2.32
N ASN A 123 -19.58 4.82 1.21
CA ASN A 123 -20.80 5.09 0.45
C ASN A 123 -21.14 4.02 -0.61
N ASP A 124 -20.25 3.06 -0.85
CA ASP A 124 -20.43 2.05 -1.89
C ASP A 124 -21.34 0.89 -1.45
N GLN A 125 -22.59 0.90 -1.92
CA GLN A 125 -23.62 -0.10 -1.58
C GLN A 125 -23.30 -1.54 -2.04
N THR A 126 -22.29 -1.75 -2.89
CA THR A 126 -21.84 -3.10 -3.27
C THR A 126 -21.05 -3.79 -2.15
N LEU A 127 -20.50 -3.00 -1.20
CA LEU A 127 -19.77 -3.50 -0.05
C LEU A 127 -20.71 -3.80 1.12
N SER A 128 -20.29 -4.75 1.96
CA SER A 128 -21.10 -5.13 3.13
C SER A 128 -21.22 -3.96 4.11
N VAL A 129 -22.39 -3.87 4.76
CA VAL A 129 -22.68 -2.85 5.79
C VAL A 129 -21.55 -2.76 6.84
N LYS A 130 -21.02 -3.92 7.24
CA LYS A 130 -19.90 -4.00 8.19
C LYS A 130 -18.64 -3.32 7.70
N TRP A 131 -18.27 -3.48 6.43
CA TRP A 131 -17.10 -2.80 5.88
C TRP A 131 -17.35 -1.30 5.73
N ARG A 132 -18.53 -0.91 5.25
CA ARG A 132 -18.93 0.50 5.15
C ARG A 132 -18.79 1.24 6.48
N HIS A 133 -19.31 0.67 7.58
CA HIS A 133 -19.13 1.25 8.91
C HIS A 133 -17.68 1.37 9.36
N ARG A 134 -16.81 0.42 9.00
CA ARG A 134 -15.38 0.52 9.34
C ARG A 134 -14.67 1.61 8.56
N PHE A 135 -15.08 1.85 7.31
CA PHE A 135 -14.55 2.97 6.53
C PHE A 135 -15.05 4.32 7.06
N GLU A 136 -16.33 4.41 7.46
CA GLU A 136 -16.89 5.58 8.14
C GLU A 136 -16.12 5.90 9.43
N GLU A 137 -15.93 4.88 10.29
CA GLU A 137 -15.18 5.02 11.54
C GLU A 137 -13.73 5.45 11.29
N ALA A 138 -13.06 4.84 10.31
CA ALA A 138 -11.69 5.20 9.96
C ALA A 138 -11.59 6.63 9.40
N ALA A 139 -12.56 7.07 8.58
CA ALA A 139 -12.59 8.44 8.07
C ALA A 139 -12.81 9.44 9.21
N TRP A 140 -13.74 9.14 10.13
CA TRP A 140 -14.01 9.99 11.30
C TRP A 140 -12.79 10.15 12.22
N GLN A 141 -11.98 9.09 12.37
CA GLN A 141 -10.74 9.14 13.15
C GLN A 141 -9.65 10.00 12.52
N LEU A 142 -9.72 10.30 11.22
CA LEU A 142 -8.78 11.22 10.56
C LEU A 142 -9.18 12.68 10.75
N ASP A 143 -10.46 12.97 11.00
CA ASP A 143 -11.01 14.32 11.17
C ASP A 143 -10.83 14.88 12.60
N GLY A 144 -10.41 14.05 13.56
CA GLY A 144 -10.31 14.38 14.99
C GLY A 144 -8.88 14.43 15.51
#